data_AF-A0AAW2YPC1-F1
#
_entry.id   AF-A0AAW2YPC1-F1
#
_cell.length_a   1.000
_cell.length_b   1.000
_cell.length_c   1.000
_cell.angle_alpha   90.00
_cell.angle_beta   90.00
_cell.angle_gamma   90.00
#
_symmetry.space_group_name_H-M   'P 1'
#
loop_
_entity.id
_entity.type
_entity.pdbx_description
1 polymer ?
#
loop_
_entity_poly.entity_id
_entity_poly.type
_entity_poly.pdbx_seq_one_letter_code
_entity_poly.pdbx_strand_id
1 'polypeptide(L)'
;MKRTHSKDDVTEVAEPDAKKQKVEEEKAEEKKVEEESANGFDPKKSITQNLLLPNSTLTPVDTTIHHSDTFEKHFFNISRMILNHTVLCAYNSSSGKTTRFRICEIEYYLTTTGEPDIHEDPFSHCHPLQSKHGVWYFHQSHGDSNNDNYRGGSYKGMDFTFNIENSPSTYGGILIRGVESISSNTYTDGPSKTVDTILKATGADSIHDLISNKFAHKDQDIQSISIEKQRSDYPLYLEYFTHPVEKPIFSSSRVGMSLKQNNLHQPRSRYVVKAYRHVINPHVIKKGKNQLVVTMYHRLMTNKAKSKNVAFSEVGSKERLGVISQIVRNLGVTNKNAEKYIKDYESGRKNLVKMEDKKIDLTTEAMENFGRIPNGSQLCEMHGMFANFI
;
A
#
# COMPACT_ATOMS: atom_id res chain seq x y z
N MET A 1 -84.86 20.15 0.06
CA MET A 1 -85.11 18.71 -0.20
C MET A 1 -83.77 18.00 -0.30
N LYS A 2 -83.70 16.81 0.29
CA LYS A 2 -82.53 15.95 0.55
C LYS A 2 -81.78 15.50 -0.73
N ARG A 3 -80.52 15.05 -0.52
CA ARG A 3 -79.69 14.04 -1.24
C ARG A 3 -78.44 14.61 -1.90
N THR A 4 -77.24 14.01 -1.86
CA THR A 4 -76.64 12.86 -1.15
C THR A 4 -75.12 12.95 -1.39
N HIS A 5 -74.31 12.56 -0.40
CA HIS A 5 -72.88 12.29 -0.55
C HIS A 5 -72.62 11.04 -1.40
N SER A 6 -71.60 11.10 -2.27
CA SER A 6 -70.91 9.94 -2.84
C SER A 6 -69.46 10.00 -2.36
N LYS A 7 -69.02 8.98 -1.62
CA LYS A 7 -67.62 8.73 -1.26
C LYS A 7 -67.07 7.76 -2.29
N ASP A 8 -66.01 8.15 -3.00
CA ASP A 8 -65.21 7.22 -3.79
C ASP A 8 -64.07 6.70 -2.91
N ASP A 9 -64.03 5.38 -2.79
CA ASP A 9 -63.08 4.56 -2.05
C ASP A 9 -61.82 4.37 -2.92
N VAL A 10 -60.70 4.96 -2.52
CA VAL A 10 -59.39 4.70 -3.14
C VAL A 10 -58.72 3.59 -2.36
N THR A 11 -58.66 2.41 -2.95
CA THR A 11 -57.92 1.26 -2.45
C THR A 11 -56.43 1.44 -2.78
N GLU A 12 -55.65 1.77 -1.76
CA GLU A 12 -54.18 1.84 -1.81
C GLU A 12 -53.62 0.40 -1.72
N VAL A 13 -53.12 -0.10 -2.85
CA VAL A 13 -52.43 -1.40 -2.92
C VAL A 13 -50.97 -1.18 -2.56
N ALA A 14 -50.55 -1.70 -1.40
CA ALA A 14 -49.17 -1.68 -0.95
C ALA A 14 -48.30 -2.64 -1.80
N GLU A 15 -47.30 -2.09 -2.49
CA GLU A 15 -46.21 -2.87 -3.12
C GLU A 15 -45.17 -3.30 -2.06
N PRO A 16 -44.54 -4.49 -2.19
CA PRO A 16 -43.75 -5.09 -1.13
C PRO A 16 -42.30 -4.58 -1.02
N ASP A 17 -41.83 -4.61 0.22
CA ASP A 17 -40.55 -4.21 0.86
C ASP A 17 -39.23 -4.81 0.29
N ALA A 18 -39.19 -5.26 -0.97
CA ALA A 18 -38.04 -5.96 -1.54
C ALA A 18 -36.76 -5.10 -1.70
N LYS A 19 -36.89 -3.76 -1.74
CA LYS A 19 -35.72 -2.86 -1.83
C LYS A 19 -35.02 -2.63 -0.49
N LYS A 20 -35.70 -2.87 0.64
CA LYS A 20 -35.15 -2.61 1.97
C LYS A 20 -34.26 -3.76 2.44
N GLN A 21 -34.68 -5.00 2.19
CA GLN A 21 -33.91 -6.20 2.53
C GLN A 21 -32.57 -6.27 1.78
N LYS A 22 -32.52 -5.89 0.50
CA LYS A 22 -31.28 -5.92 -0.29
C LYS A 22 -30.21 -4.93 0.19
N VAL A 23 -30.63 -3.78 0.76
CA VAL A 23 -29.71 -2.78 1.31
C VAL A 23 -29.18 -3.20 2.68
N GLU A 24 -29.94 -3.99 3.44
CA GLU A 24 -29.50 -4.54 4.73
C GLU A 24 -28.55 -5.73 4.55
N GLU A 25 -28.75 -6.57 3.54
CA GLU A 25 -27.80 -7.66 3.19
C GLU A 25 -26.44 -7.13 2.71
N GLU A 26 -26.41 -6.12 1.82
CA GLU A 26 -25.13 -5.52 1.37
C GLU A 26 -24.36 -4.86 2.53
N LYS A 27 -25.06 -4.23 3.49
CA LYS A 27 -24.44 -3.66 4.69
C LYS A 27 -23.95 -4.72 5.68
N ALA A 28 -24.64 -5.85 5.80
CA ALA A 28 -24.23 -6.94 6.67
C ALA A 28 -22.98 -7.66 6.11
N GLU A 29 -22.88 -7.79 4.79
CA GLU A 29 -21.74 -8.40 4.12
C GLU A 29 -20.49 -7.51 4.18
N GLU A 30 -20.61 -6.18 4.04
CA GLU A 30 -19.50 -5.24 4.27
C GLU A 30 -18.99 -5.29 5.73
N LYS A 31 -19.89 -5.41 6.71
CA LYS A 31 -19.53 -5.44 8.14
C LYS A 31 -18.83 -6.73 8.56
N LYS A 32 -19.20 -7.87 7.95
CA LYS A 32 -18.58 -9.17 8.22
C LYS A 32 -17.16 -9.28 7.65
N VAL A 33 -16.90 -8.64 6.51
CA VAL A 33 -15.55 -8.55 5.92
C VAL A 33 -14.61 -7.67 6.76
N GLU A 34 -15.14 -6.66 7.47
CA GLU A 34 -14.35 -5.82 8.38
C GLU A 34 -13.96 -6.55 9.69
N GLU A 35 -14.87 -7.34 10.28
CA GLU A 35 -14.59 -8.07 11.54
C GLU A 35 -13.57 -9.21 11.38
N GLU A 36 -13.56 -9.93 10.25
CA GLU A 36 -12.58 -11.01 10.01
C GLU A 36 -11.15 -10.49 9.72
N SER A 37 -10.99 -9.19 9.42
CA SER A 37 -9.69 -8.56 9.15
C SER A 37 -8.95 -8.03 10.40
N ALA A 38 -9.62 -8.02 11.56
CA ALA A 38 -9.15 -7.37 12.78
C ALA A 38 -8.26 -8.25 13.69
N ASN A 39 -8.00 -9.51 13.33
CA ASN A 39 -7.15 -10.41 14.11
C ASN A 39 -5.67 -10.02 14.01
N GLY A 40 -5.22 -9.11 14.88
CA GLY A 40 -3.82 -8.73 15.01
C GLY A 40 -3.58 -7.35 15.64
N PHE A 41 -4.63 -6.53 15.77
CA PHE A 41 -4.53 -5.20 16.36
C PHE A 41 -4.83 -5.22 17.86
N ASP A 42 -3.90 -4.74 18.68
CA ASP A 42 -4.13 -4.49 20.09
C ASP A 42 -4.03 -2.97 20.37
N PRO A 43 -5.16 -2.27 20.61
CA PRO A 43 -5.15 -0.84 20.90
C PRO A 43 -4.42 -0.49 22.21
N LYS A 44 -4.06 -1.48 23.04
CA LYS A 44 -3.27 -1.31 24.25
C LYS A 44 -1.75 -1.37 24.00
N LYS A 45 -1.31 -1.82 22.81
CA LYS A 45 0.12 -1.82 22.43
C LYS A 45 0.54 -0.45 21.88
N SER A 46 1.79 -0.06 22.13
CA SER A 46 2.38 1.13 21.51
C SER A 46 2.41 1.01 19.98
N ILE A 47 2.43 2.12 19.24
CA ILE A 47 2.55 2.11 17.76
C ILE A 47 3.78 1.30 17.34
N THR A 48 4.92 1.46 18.02
CA THR A 48 6.12 0.66 17.75
C THR A 48 5.84 -0.82 17.96
N GLN A 49 5.17 -1.24 19.04
CA GLN A 49 4.80 -2.65 19.21
C GLN A 49 3.80 -3.16 18.15
N ASN A 50 2.94 -2.31 17.60
CA ASN A 50 2.05 -2.65 16.49
C ASN A 50 2.76 -2.62 15.12
N LEU A 51 3.93 -1.98 15.02
CA LEU A 51 4.82 -2.06 13.84
C LEU A 51 5.64 -3.37 13.83
N LEU A 52 5.73 -4.09 14.96
CA LEU A 52 6.35 -5.41 14.97
C LEU A 52 5.45 -6.38 14.23
N LEU A 53 6.02 -7.08 13.25
CA LEU A 53 5.35 -8.24 12.66
C LEU A 53 5.34 -9.35 13.73
N PRO A 54 4.17 -9.93 14.07
CA PRO A 54 4.07 -10.93 15.12
C PRO A 54 4.89 -12.19 14.77
N ASN A 55 5.67 -12.67 15.74
CA ASN A 55 6.45 -13.91 15.61
C ASN A 55 5.58 -15.20 15.58
N SER A 56 4.32 -15.11 16.01
CA SER A 56 3.48 -16.27 16.28
C SER A 56 2.14 -16.18 15.56
N THR A 57 1.86 -17.24 14.77
CA THR A 57 0.66 -17.55 13.94
C THR A 57 0.70 -17.21 12.45
N LEU A 58 1.87 -17.33 11.80
CA LEU A 58 1.90 -18.17 10.60
C LEU A 58 1.99 -19.60 11.08
N THR A 59 0.86 -20.18 11.50
CA THR A 59 0.79 -21.63 11.62
C THR A 59 1.26 -22.22 10.28
N PRO A 60 1.96 -23.37 10.25
CA PRO A 60 2.20 -24.10 9.02
C PRO A 60 0.86 -24.64 8.52
N VAL A 61 0.01 -23.74 8.04
CA VAL A 61 -1.15 -24.05 7.21
C VAL A 61 -0.53 -24.21 5.85
N ASP A 62 -0.41 -25.47 5.45
CA ASP A 62 -0.31 -25.91 4.08
C ASP A 62 0.62 -25.05 3.22
N THR A 63 1.85 -25.52 2.98
CA THR A 63 2.94 -24.91 2.20
C THR A 63 2.57 -24.53 0.74
N THR A 64 1.30 -24.55 0.40
CA THR A 64 0.68 -24.13 -0.85
C THR A 64 -0.13 -22.82 -0.74
N ILE A 65 -0.37 -22.26 0.45
CA ILE A 65 -0.89 -20.89 0.61
C ILE A 65 0.27 -19.91 0.47
N HIS A 66 0.26 -19.11 -0.60
CA HIS A 66 1.33 -18.17 -0.92
C HIS A 66 1.69 -17.24 0.26
N HIS A 67 2.90 -17.38 0.82
CA HIS A 67 3.49 -16.48 1.84
C HIS A 67 3.42 -14.99 1.50
N SER A 68 3.05 -14.58 0.28
CA SER A 68 2.86 -13.16 -0.04
C SER A 68 1.54 -12.57 0.47
N ASP A 69 0.50 -13.39 0.64
CA ASP A 69 -0.83 -12.91 1.05
C ASP A 69 -0.84 -12.51 2.53
N THR A 70 0.12 -13.03 3.31
CA THR A 70 0.28 -12.71 4.73
C THR A 70 0.93 -11.34 4.91
N PHE A 71 2.00 -11.03 4.16
CA PHE A 71 2.64 -9.71 4.20
C PHE A 71 1.72 -8.58 3.71
N GLU A 72 0.96 -8.78 2.63
CA GLU A 72 0.02 -7.77 2.14
C GLU A 72 -1.06 -7.42 3.19
N LYS A 73 -1.61 -8.44 3.87
CA LYS A 73 -2.55 -8.24 4.98
C LYS A 73 -1.90 -7.50 6.15
N HIS A 74 -0.69 -7.89 6.55
CA HIS A 74 0.03 -7.21 7.62
C HIS A 74 0.32 -5.74 7.28
N PHE A 75 0.82 -5.46 6.07
CA PHE A 75 1.06 -4.10 5.60
C PHE A 75 -0.23 -3.27 5.58
N PHE A 76 -1.35 -3.86 5.18
CA PHE A 76 -2.65 -3.18 5.24
C PHE A 76 -3.06 -2.83 6.68
N ASN A 77 -2.87 -3.75 7.64
CA ASN A 77 -3.17 -3.50 9.05
C ASN A 77 -2.28 -2.40 9.65
N ILE A 78 -0.97 -2.43 9.35
CA ILE A 78 -0.06 -1.35 9.72
C ILE A 78 -0.51 -0.02 9.08
N SER A 79 -0.94 -0.06 7.82
CA SER A 79 -1.42 1.12 7.10
C SER A 79 -2.66 1.73 7.74
N ARG A 80 -3.59 0.93 8.24
CA ARG A 80 -4.74 1.43 9.01
C ARG A 80 -4.27 2.28 10.18
N MET A 81 -3.35 1.76 10.99
CA MET A 81 -2.80 2.48 12.13
C MET A 81 -2.09 3.77 11.71
N ILE A 82 -1.17 3.70 10.74
CA ILE A 82 -0.37 4.87 10.34
C ILE A 82 -1.23 5.95 9.70
N LEU A 83 -2.14 5.58 8.78
CA LEU A 83 -2.88 6.55 7.96
C LEU A 83 -4.12 7.12 8.68
N ASN A 84 -4.76 6.36 9.57
CA ASN A 84 -5.99 6.79 10.24
C ASN A 84 -5.82 7.12 11.73
N HIS A 85 -4.84 6.53 12.43
CA HIS A 85 -4.70 6.66 13.88
C HIS A 85 -3.44 7.40 14.32
N THR A 86 -2.66 7.94 13.39
CA THR A 86 -1.38 8.58 13.71
C THR A 86 -1.29 9.97 13.09
N VAL A 87 -0.68 10.90 13.84
CA VAL A 87 -0.30 12.23 13.38
C VAL A 87 1.22 12.35 13.48
N LEU A 88 1.86 12.78 12.38
CA LEU A 88 3.26 13.13 12.37
C LEU A 88 3.45 14.55 12.88
N CYS A 89 4.20 14.71 13.97
CA CYS A 89 4.50 15.98 14.58
C CYS A 89 5.95 16.40 14.28
N ALA A 90 6.11 17.64 13.81
CA ALA A 90 7.39 18.29 13.61
C ALA A 90 7.51 19.48 14.58
N TYR A 91 8.42 19.38 15.54
CA TYR A 91 8.71 20.43 16.52
C TYR A 91 9.87 21.29 16.06
N ASN A 92 9.69 22.60 16.14
CA ASN A 92 10.71 23.59 15.86
C ASN A 92 11.16 24.22 17.18
N SER A 93 12.33 23.80 17.66
CA SER A 93 12.89 24.26 18.93
C SER A 93 13.17 25.77 18.96
N SER A 94 13.54 26.36 17.82
CA SER A 94 13.80 27.80 17.72
C SER A 94 12.55 28.66 17.91
N SER A 95 11.38 28.17 17.49
CA SER A 95 10.10 28.90 17.58
C SER A 95 9.16 28.40 18.67
N GLY A 96 9.46 27.24 19.28
CA GLY A 96 8.58 26.55 20.21
C GLY A 96 7.30 25.99 19.59
N LYS A 97 7.16 26.00 18.25
CA LYS A 97 5.94 25.59 17.54
C LYS A 97 6.01 24.13 17.09
N THR A 98 4.88 23.41 17.23
CA THR A 98 4.69 22.10 16.61
C THR A 98 3.78 22.22 15.38
N THR A 99 4.24 21.69 14.25
CA THR A 99 3.41 21.50 13.05
C THR A 99 2.94 20.05 13.00
N ARG A 100 1.63 19.85 12.77
CA ARG A 100 1.00 18.52 12.74
C ARG A 100 0.59 18.14 11.33
N PHE A 101 0.91 16.90 10.96
CA PHE A 101 0.65 16.36 9.64
C PHE A 101 -0.12 15.04 9.74
N ARG A 102 -1.16 14.89 8.92
CA ARG A 102 -1.72 13.58 8.62
C ARG A 102 -0.83 12.91 7.57
N ILE A 103 -0.47 11.65 7.80
CA ILE A 103 0.22 10.84 6.79
C ILE A 103 -0.82 10.34 5.79
N CYS A 104 -0.56 10.53 4.50
CA CYS A 104 -1.56 10.26 3.45
C CYS A 104 -1.17 9.20 2.44
N GLU A 105 0.13 8.93 2.29
CA GLU A 105 0.63 7.93 1.35
C GLU A 105 1.91 7.32 1.90
N ILE A 106 1.97 5.99 1.88
CA ILE A 106 3.14 5.20 2.30
C ILE A 106 3.45 4.06 1.32
N GLU A 107 4.71 3.64 1.29
CA GLU A 107 5.18 2.45 0.56
C GLU A 107 5.99 1.53 1.47
N TYR A 108 5.79 0.23 1.32
CA TYR A 108 6.50 -0.80 2.07
C TYR A 108 7.67 -1.37 1.27
N TYR A 109 8.79 -1.55 1.96
CA TYR A 109 10.00 -2.22 1.48
C TYR A 109 10.43 -3.19 2.56
N LEU A 110 10.53 -4.48 2.23
CA LEU A 110 10.88 -5.52 3.19
C LEU A 110 11.81 -6.53 2.55
N THR A 111 12.99 -6.70 3.14
CA THR A 111 13.86 -7.84 2.83
C THR A 111 14.01 -8.67 4.09
N THR A 112 13.57 -9.92 4.06
CA THR A 112 13.91 -10.93 5.07
C THR A 112 14.54 -12.13 4.37
N THR A 113 15.70 -12.54 4.88
CA THR A 113 16.45 -13.69 4.40
C THR A 113 16.52 -14.75 5.50
N GLY A 114 16.36 -16.02 5.13
CA GLY A 114 16.28 -17.13 6.07
C GLY A 114 14.86 -17.70 6.22
N GLU A 115 14.79 -18.99 6.52
CA GLU A 115 13.55 -19.73 6.77
C GLU A 115 12.97 -19.39 8.16
N PRO A 116 11.64 -19.42 8.35
CA PRO A 116 10.60 -19.80 7.37
C PRO A 116 10.08 -18.64 6.51
N ASP A 117 10.46 -17.39 6.83
CA ASP A 117 9.86 -16.19 6.27
C ASP A 117 10.80 -15.50 5.28
N ILE A 118 10.80 -16.00 4.05
CA ILE A 118 11.58 -15.43 2.94
C ILE A 118 10.74 -14.39 2.19
N HIS A 119 11.24 -13.16 2.15
CA HIS A 119 10.69 -12.07 1.35
C HIS A 119 11.83 -11.20 0.87
N GLU A 120 12.37 -11.48 -0.31
CA GLU A 120 13.55 -10.82 -0.85
C GLU A 120 13.17 -9.68 -1.80
N ASP A 121 12.69 -8.56 -1.27
CA ASP A 121 12.33 -7.40 -2.09
C ASP A 121 13.58 -6.71 -2.66
N PRO A 122 13.85 -6.81 -3.97
CA PRO A 122 15.08 -6.29 -4.58
C PRO A 122 15.11 -4.76 -4.66
N PHE A 123 14.08 -4.11 -4.12
CA PHE A 123 13.93 -2.67 -4.04
C PHE A 123 14.13 -2.11 -2.64
N SER A 124 14.24 -2.95 -1.62
CA SER A 124 14.64 -2.51 -0.29
C SER A 124 16.08 -1.99 -0.32
N HIS A 125 16.37 -0.97 0.49
CA HIS A 125 17.72 -0.46 0.62
C HIS A 125 18.62 -1.36 1.45
N CYS A 126 18.04 -2.22 2.30
CA CYS A 126 18.76 -3.06 3.25
C CYS A 126 19.82 -2.29 4.07
N HIS A 127 19.55 -1.02 4.37
CA HIS A 127 20.46 -0.20 5.16
C HIS A 127 20.51 -0.73 6.60
N PRO A 128 21.65 -0.72 7.31
CA PRO A 128 21.72 -1.22 8.69
C PRO A 128 20.70 -0.59 9.65
N LEU A 129 20.32 0.67 9.45
CA LEU A 129 19.25 1.29 10.24
C LEU A 129 17.87 0.66 9.98
N GLN A 130 17.60 0.14 8.78
CA GLN A 130 16.35 -0.56 8.46
C GLN A 130 16.24 -1.95 9.13
N SER A 131 17.30 -2.48 9.74
CA SER A 131 17.18 -3.67 10.60
C SER A 131 16.82 -3.32 12.05
N LYS A 132 16.91 -2.04 12.42
CA LYS A 132 16.42 -1.54 13.71
C LYS A 132 14.91 -1.34 13.64
N HIS A 133 14.26 -1.55 14.77
CA HIS A 133 12.83 -1.31 14.90
C HIS A 133 12.52 0.11 15.34
N GLY A 134 11.55 0.76 14.71
CA GLY A 134 10.99 2.00 15.21
C GLY A 134 11.99 3.17 15.20
N VAL A 135 12.83 3.28 14.17
CA VAL A 135 13.70 4.44 13.97
C VAL A 135 13.32 5.21 12.70
N TRP A 136 13.65 6.50 12.68
CA TRP A 136 13.59 7.35 11.50
C TRP A 136 14.77 7.03 10.59
N TYR A 137 14.51 6.58 9.38
CA TYR A 137 15.56 6.38 8.38
C TYR A 137 15.41 7.36 7.22
N PHE A 138 16.36 8.28 7.09
CA PHE A 138 16.46 9.13 5.91
C PHE A 138 17.37 8.48 4.88
N HIS A 139 16.97 8.48 3.61
CA HIS A 139 17.69 7.77 2.54
C HIS A 139 19.14 8.25 2.42
N GLN A 140 20.07 7.30 2.43
CA GLN A 140 21.51 7.57 2.28
C GLN A 140 22.05 7.03 0.96
N SER A 141 23.19 7.60 0.52
CA SER A 141 23.95 7.06 -0.62
C SER A 141 24.73 5.82 -0.16
N HIS A 142 24.82 4.81 -1.04
CA HIS A 142 25.67 3.65 -0.75
C HIS A 142 27.13 4.07 -0.87
N GLY A 143 27.96 3.83 0.14
CA GLY A 143 29.42 3.97 -0.02
C GLY A 143 30.23 4.48 1.16
N ASP A 144 29.66 5.24 2.10
CA ASP A 144 30.37 5.58 3.33
C ASP A 144 29.56 5.19 4.56
N SER A 145 30.23 4.50 5.48
CA SER A 145 29.73 4.15 6.81
C SER A 145 29.63 5.35 7.77
N ASN A 146 29.94 6.56 7.30
CA ASN A 146 29.77 7.77 8.09
C ASN A 146 28.32 8.24 7.93
N ASN A 147 27.63 8.41 9.05
CA ASN A 147 26.19 8.71 9.19
C ASN A 147 25.71 10.05 8.56
N ASP A 148 26.45 10.62 7.60
CA ASP A 148 26.24 11.96 7.04
C ASP A 148 25.97 11.97 5.53
N ASN A 149 25.93 10.80 4.87
CA ASN A 149 25.73 10.68 3.42
C ASN A 149 24.25 10.69 2.98
N TYR A 150 23.47 11.61 3.52
CA TYR A 150 22.05 11.74 3.17
C TYR A 150 21.86 12.17 1.71
N ARG A 151 20.92 11.52 1.02
CA ARG A 151 20.59 11.86 -0.37
C ARG A 151 19.96 13.25 -0.43
N GLY A 152 20.42 14.07 -1.37
CA GLY A 152 19.82 15.38 -1.69
C GLY A 152 18.82 15.34 -2.85
N GLY A 153 18.28 16.51 -3.19
CA GLY A 153 17.47 16.71 -4.40
C GLY A 153 16.23 15.80 -4.49
N SER A 154 15.99 15.21 -5.66
CA SER A 154 14.84 14.33 -5.93
C SER A 154 14.96 12.91 -5.36
N TYR A 155 16.06 12.61 -4.67
CA TYR A 155 16.34 11.29 -4.12
C TYR A 155 16.22 11.23 -2.59
N LYS A 156 15.72 12.31 -1.96
CA LYS A 156 15.35 12.32 -0.55
C LYS A 156 14.16 11.39 -0.32
N GLY A 157 14.22 10.65 0.79
CA GLY A 157 13.13 9.84 1.33
C GLY A 157 13.29 9.71 2.83
N MET A 158 12.18 9.40 3.51
CA MET A 158 12.11 9.23 4.95
C MET A 158 11.20 8.04 5.23
N ASP A 159 11.73 7.06 5.94
CA ASP A 159 11.08 5.80 6.24
C ASP A 159 10.86 5.67 7.76
N PHE A 160 9.77 4.99 8.14
CA PHE A 160 9.73 4.29 9.42
C PHE A 160 10.40 2.94 9.27
N THR A 161 11.37 2.62 10.11
CA THR A 161 11.95 1.28 10.09
C THR A 161 11.08 0.32 10.90
N PHE A 162 11.03 -0.92 10.44
CA PHE A 162 10.39 -2.01 11.15
C PHE A 162 11.18 -3.29 10.90
N ASN A 163 11.12 -4.23 11.82
CA ASN A 163 11.71 -5.54 11.64
C ASN A 163 10.73 -6.65 12.05
N ILE A 164 11.08 -7.88 11.68
CA ILE A 164 10.45 -9.08 12.22
C ILE A 164 11.22 -9.39 13.50
N GLU A 165 10.52 -9.46 14.63
CA GLU A 165 11.11 -9.75 15.92
C GLU A 165 11.91 -11.06 15.85
N ASN A 166 13.10 -11.10 16.45
CA ASN A 166 14.00 -12.27 16.39
C ASN A 166 14.47 -12.70 14.98
N SER A 167 14.25 -11.89 13.94
CA SER A 167 14.90 -12.09 12.64
C SER A 167 16.03 -11.08 12.44
N PRO A 168 17.30 -11.47 12.71
CA PRO A 168 18.45 -10.58 12.54
C PRO A 168 18.71 -10.21 11.07
N SER A 169 18.06 -10.93 10.15
CA SER A 169 18.22 -10.82 8.70
C SER A 169 17.06 -10.09 8.03
N THR A 170 16.30 -9.30 8.80
CA THR A 170 15.19 -8.48 8.31
C THR A 170 15.57 -7.01 8.21
N TYR A 171 15.24 -6.40 7.07
CA TYR A 171 15.37 -4.99 6.78
C TYR A 171 14.03 -4.45 6.28
N GLY A 172 13.36 -3.64 7.10
CA GLY A 172 12.05 -3.07 6.78
C GLY A 172 12.08 -1.54 6.79
N GLY A 173 11.45 -0.95 5.77
CA GLY A 173 11.22 0.49 5.65
C GLY A 173 9.83 0.79 5.14
N ILE A 174 9.13 1.72 5.80
CA ILE A 174 7.85 2.28 5.38
C ILE A 174 8.10 3.72 4.92
N LEU A 175 8.30 3.91 3.62
CA LEU A 175 8.56 5.21 3.03
C LEU A 175 7.32 6.10 3.14
N ILE A 176 7.47 7.29 3.72
CA ILE A 176 6.43 8.31 3.73
C ILE A 176 6.51 9.13 2.45
N ARG A 177 5.42 9.12 1.68
CA ARG A 177 5.36 9.78 0.37
C ARG A 177 4.51 11.01 0.36
N GLY A 178 3.45 11.04 1.14
CA GLY A 178 2.50 12.14 1.15
C GLY A 178 2.06 12.50 2.55
N VAL A 179 1.96 13.80 2.81
CA VAL A 179 1.48 14.35 4.08
C VAL A 179 0.54 15.52 3.85
N GLU A 180 -0.43 15.70 4.74
CA GLU A 180 -1.38 16.82 4.75
C GLU A 180 -1.20 17.61 6.05
N SER A 181 -0.88 18.90 5.93
CA SER A 181 -0.82 19.81 7.08
C SER A 181 -2.22 19.97 7.67
N ILE A 182 -2.39 19.64 8.95
CA ILE A 182 -3.71 19.71 9.62
C ILE A 182 -4.17 21.16 9.77
N SER A 183 -3.27 22.09 10.06
CA SER A 183 -3.64 23.49 10.28
C SER A 183 -3.99 24.24 8.99
N SER A 184 -3.37 23.87 7.87
CA SER A 184 -3.52 24.59 6.59
C SER A 184 -4.22 23.79 5.51
N ASN A 185 -4.61 22.53 5.77
CA ASN A 185 -5.16 21.58 4.80
C ASN A 185 -4.35 21.50 3.50
N THR A 186 -3.03 21.69 3.60
CA THR A 186 -2.14 21.71 2.44
C THR A 186 -1.53 20.32 2.23
N TYR A 187 -1.79 19.74 1.06
CA TYR A 187 -1.26 18.44 0.67
C TYR A 187 0.14 18.55 0.06
N THR A 188 1.07 17.73 0.55
CA THR A 188 2.40 17.53 -0.02
C THR A 188 2.46 16.17 -0.70
N ASP A 189 2.77 16.16 -1.99
CA ASP A 189 2.82 14.95 -2.83
C ASP A 189 4.25 14.61 -3.28
N GLY A 190 4.80 13.52 -2.74
CA GLY A 190 6.05 12.90 -3.15
C GLY A 190 7.09 12.84 -2.01
N PRO A 191 7.89 11.76 -1.93
CA PRO A 191 8.76 11.48 -0.79
C PRO A 191 9.76 12.60 -0.51
N SER A 192 10.43 13.11 -1.54
CA SER A 192 11.41 14.19 -1.37
C SER A 192 10.79 15.50 -0.92
N LYS A 193 9.56 15.80 -1.38
CA LYS A 193 8.82 17.00 -0.97
C LYS A 193 8.31 16.88 0.46
N THR A 194 7.90 15.67 0.86
CA THR A 194 7.56 15.38 2.25
C THR A 194 8.75 15.68 3.15
N VAL A 195 9.96 15.23 2.79
CA VAL A 195 11.19 15.59 3.54
C VAL A 195 11.39 17.10 3.61
N ASP A 196 11.25 17.83 2.50
CA ASP A 196 11.35 19.30 2.50
C ASP A 196 10.33 19.99 3.40
N THR A 197 9.08 19.52 3.37
CA THR A 197 8.02 19.99 4.25
C THR A 197 8.37 19.77 5.72
N ILE A 198 8.97 18.63 6.05
CA ILE A 198 9.40 18.30 7.42
C ILE A 198 10.60 19.14 7.87
N LEU A 199 11.63 19.31 7.02
CA LEU A 199 12.78 20.17 7.32
C LEU A 199 12.34 21.61 7.59
N LYS A 200 11.47 22.16 6.74
CA LYS A 200 10.88 23.49 6.96
C LYS A 200 10.10 23.56 8.27
N ALA A 201 9.32 22.53 8.59
CA ALA A 201 8.49 22.50 9.79
C ALA A 201 9.30 22.38 11.08
N THR A 202 10.46 21.71 11.04
CA THR A 202 11.39 21.60 12.17
C THR A 202 12.37 22.78 12.27
N GLY A 203 12.47 23.60 11.21
CA GLY A 203 13.47 24.66 11.13
C GLY A 203 14.89 24.12 10.96
N ALA A 204 15.02 22.97 10.30
CA ALA A 204 16.29 22.37 9.93
C ALA A 204 16.67 22.76 8.49
N ASP A 205 17.93 23.09 8.26
CA ASP A 205 18.41 23.53 6.94
C ASP A 205 18.70 22.36 6.00
N SER A 206 18.96 21.18 6.56
CA SER A 206 19.25 19.94 5.82
C SER A 206 18.90 18.72 6.66
N ILE A 207 18.89 17.54 6.05
CA ILE A 207 18.73 16.28 6.80
C ILE A 207 19.88 16.11 7.81
N HIS A 208 21.11 16.45 7.41
CA HIS A 208 22.26 16.39 8.32
C HIS A 208 22.10 17.35 9.50
N ASP A 209 21.61 18.57 9.28
CA ASP A 209 21.30 19.51 10.37
C ASP A 209 20.19 18.97 11.29
N LEU A 210 19.12 18.41 10.71
CA LEU A 210 18.05 17.77 11.47
C LEU A 210 18.61 16.68 12.39
N ILE A 211 19.37 15.73 11.85
CA ILE A 211 19.92 14.60 12.60
C ILE A 211 20.99 15.02 13.60
N SER A 212 21.93 15.86 13.21
CA SER A 212 23.12 16.15 14.02
C SER A 212 22.89 17.23 15.06
N ASN A 213 22.02 18.20 14.76
CA ASN A 213 21.85 19.39 15.60
C ASN A 213 20.46 19.49 16.23
N LYS A 214 19.40 18.98 15.59
CA LYS A 214 18.02 19.13 16.10
C LYS A 214 17.55 17.95 16.93
N PHE A 215 17.94 16.71 16.60
CA PHE A 215 17.75 15.60 17.51
C PHE A 215 18.72 15.79 18.68
N ALA A 216 18.22 16.33 19.79
CA ALA A 216 19.01 16.54 20.98
C ALA A 216 19.34 15.18 21.62
N HIS A 217 20.58 15.04 22.10
CA HIS A 217 21.15 13.93 22.88
C HIS A 217 22.11 12.98 22.15
N LYS A 218 23.24 12.71 22.83
CA LYS A 218 24.37 11.85 22.43
C LYS A 218 24.15 10.37 22.80
N ASP A 219 22.95 10.01 23.22
CA ASP A 219 22.60 8.62 23.56
C ASP A 219 22.21 7.85 22.29
N GLN A 220 22.54 6.56 22.26
CA GLN A 220 22.80 5.79 21.03
C GLN A 220 21.60 5.53 20.09
N ASP A 221 20.39 6.02 20.42
CA ASP A 221 19.18 5.88 19.59
C ASP A 221 18.51 7.23 19.28
N ILE A 222 19.33 8.19 18.83
CA ILE A 222 18.96 9.55 18.36
C ILE A 222 17.77 9.57 17.39
N GLN A 223 17.55 8.47 16.65
CA GLN A 223 16.51 8.38 15.63
C GLN A 223 15.28 7.57 16.06
N SER A 224 15.17 7.15 17.32
CA SER A 224 13.99 6.40 17.79
C SER A 224 12.69 7.19 17.61
N ILE A 225 11.65 6.50 17.14
CA ILE A 225 10.31 7.04 16.98
C ILE A 225 9.67 7.08 18.38
N SER A 226 9.56 8.29 18.93
CA SER A 226 8.80 8.53 20.15
C SER A 226 7.29 8.62 19.86
N ILE A 227 6.47 8.02 20.74
CA ILE A 227 5.00 7.95 20.64
C ILE A 227 4.31 8.77 21.75
N GLU A 228 5.06 9.53 22.55
CA GLU A 228 4.51 10.23 23.71
C GLU A 228 4.17 11.71 23.44
N LYS A 229 3.31 12.27 24.30
CA LYS A 229 2.95 13.69 24.29
C LYS A 229 4.21 14.55 24.36
N GLN A 230 4.46 15.29 23.28
CA GLN A 230 5.35 16.43 23.16
C GLN A 230 6.55 16.41 24.13
N ARG A 231 7.55 15.61 23.79
CA ARG A 231 8.88 15.72 24.37
C ARG A 231 9.62 16.84 23.61
N SER A 232 9.88 17.97 24.28
CA SER A 232 10.52 19.16 23.67
C SER A 232 11.92 18.89 23.09
N ASP A 233 12.48 17.73 23.42
CA ASP A 233 13.75 17.16 22.98
C ASP A 233 13.71 16.48 21.60
N TYR A 234 12.53 16.11 21.06
CA TYR A 234 12.44 15.41 19.78
C TYR A 234 11.87 16.31 18.67
N PRO A 235 12.64 16.58 17.59
CA PRO A 235 12.14 17.37 16.46
C PRO A 235 11.07 16.63 15.67
N LEU A 236 11.03 15.29 15.74
CA LEU A 236 10.02 14.44 15.09
C LEU A 236 9.48 13.37 16.04
N TYR A 237 8.16 13.24 16.10
CA TYR A 237 7.47 12.21 16.88
C TYR A 237 6.09 11.91 16.30
N LEU A 238 5.48 10.83 16.76
CA LEU A 238 4.14 10.43 16.38
C LEU A 238 3.17 10.65 17.54
N GLU A 239 2.04 11.29 17.28
CA GLU A 239 0.91 11.35 18.20
C GLU A 239 -0.15 10.32 17.79
N TYR A 240 -0.64 9.52 18.73
CA TYR A 240 -1.79 8.65 18.50
C TYR A 240 -3.10 9.47 18.55
N PHE A 241 -3.95 9.30 17.54
CA PHE A 241 -5.23 9.97 17.45
C PHE A 241 -6.30 9.13 18.14
N THR A 242 -6.79 9.56 19.31
CA THR A 242 -7.78 8.81 20.10
C THR A 242 -9.17 8.75 19.45
N HIS A 243 -9.47 9.67 18.53
CA HIS A 243 -10.76 9.76 17.83
C HIS A 243 -10.54 9.79 16.30
N PRO A 244 -9.98 8.70 15.71
CA PRO A 244 -9.53 8.67 14.32
C PRO A 244 -10.65 9.07 13.35
N VAL A 245 -10.29 9.86 12.34
CA VAL A 245 -11.17 10.05 11.16
C VAL A 245 -10.79 8.96 10.18
N GLU A 246 -11.49 7.83 10.26
CA GLU A 246 -11.23 6.71 9.37
C GLU A 246 -11.49 7.11 7.91
N LYS A 247 -10.45 6.95 7.09
CA LYS A 247 -10.55 7.11 5.64
C LYS A 247 -10.36 5.77 4.94
N PRO A 248 -11.06 5.52 3.81
CA PRO A 248 -10.79 4.35 2.99
C PRO A 248 -9.34 4.34 2.51
N ILE A 249 -8.68 3.19 2.67
CA ILE A 249 -7.31 2.98 2.23
C ILE A 249 -7.32 2.27 0.87
N PHE A 250 -6.61 2.85 -0.09
CA PHE A 250 -6.45 2.32 -1.43
C PHE A 250 -5.05 1.71 -1.56
N SER A 251 -4.98 0.41 -1.85
CA SER A 251 -3.72 -0.30 -2.13
C SER A 251 -3.41 -0.27 -3.63
N SER A 252 -2.14 -0.14 -3.98
CA SER A 252 -1.65 -0.21 -5.36
C SER A 252 -0.19 -0.65 -5.41
N SER A 253 0.34 -0.86 -6.60
CA SER A 253 1.78 -1.00 -6.78
C SER A 253 2.55 0.28 -6.45
N ARG A 254 3.80 0.11 -6.04
CA ARG A 254 4.74 1.21 -5.74
C ARG A 254 5.06 2.03 -6.99
N VAL A 255 5.49 3.27 -6.77
CA VAL A 255 5.80 4.24 -7.81
C VAL A 255 7.30 4.34 -8.07
N GLY A 256 7.68 4.35 -9.34
CA GLY A 256 9.08 4.59 -9.75
C GLY A 256 9.95 3.35 -9.75
N MET A 257 9.34 2.16 -9.79
CA MET A 257 10.09 0.91 -9.83
C MET A 257 10.65 0.63 -11.22
N SER A 258 11.98 0.48 -11.30
CA SER A 258 12.69 0.21 -12.55
C SER A 258 13.00 -1.28 -12.69
N LEU A 259 12.60 -1.84 -13.82
CA LEU A 259 12.87 -3.22 -14.19
C LEU A 259 14.18 -3.39 -14.96
N LYS A 260 14.96 -2.31 -15.13
CA LYS A 260 16.20 -2.31 -15.94
C LYS A 260 17.31 -3.19 -15.35
N GLN A 261 17.33 -3.44 -14.05
CA GLN A 261 18.33 -4.31 -13.42
C GLN A 261 17.63 -5.60 -12.99
N ASN A 262 17.37 -6.47 -13.96
CA ASN A 262 16.84 -7.80 -13.69
C ASN A 262 18.02 -8.72 -13.35
N ASN A 263 18.14 -9.07 -12.08
CA ASN A 263 19.03 -10.12 -11.63
C ASN A 263 18.27 -11.46 -11.72
N LEU A 264 18.86 -12.46 -12.37
CA LEU A 264 18.23 -13.77 -12.63
C LEU A 264 17.70 -14.46 -11.35
N HIS A 265 18.31 -14.19 -10.20
CA HIS A 265 17.96 -14.82 -8.92
C HIS A 265 16.86 -14.11 -8.13
N GLN A 266 16.56 -12.84 -8.43
CA GLN A 266 15.54 -12.05 -7.73
C GLN A 266 14.73 -11.23 -8.75
N PRO A 267 13.71 -11.83 -9.38
CA PRO A 267 13.00 -11.17 -10.46
C PRO A 267 12.22 -9.98 -9.91
N ARG A 268 12.71 -8.76 -10.20
CA ARG A 268 12.08 -7.49 -9.84
C ARG A 268 10.61 -7.43 -10.23
N SER A 269 10.27 -8.06 -11.35
CA SER A 269 8.90 -8.22 -11.83
C SER A 269 7.92 -8.70 -10.76
N ARG A 270 8.33 -9.62 -9.89
CA ARG A 270 7.48 -10.16 -8.82
C ARG A 270 7.03 -9.07 -7.83
N TYR A 271 7.86 -8.05 -7.62
CA TYR A 271 7.66 -7.02 -6.61
C TYR A 271 7.14 -5.70 -7.17
N VAL A 272 7.20 -5.49 -8.49
CA VAL A 272 6.67 -4.27 -9.13
C VAL A 272 5.15 -4.22 -9.08
N VAL A 273 4.46 -5.37 -9.13
CA VAL A 273 2.99 -5.42 -9.12
C VAL A 273 2.38 -5.55 -7.72
N LYS A 274 3.21 -5.74 -6.69
CA LYS A 274 2.75 -5.97 -5.32
C LYS A 274 2.04 -4.76 -4.74
N ALA A 275 0.96 -4.99 -4.00
CA ALA A 275 0.09 -3.96 -3.42
C ALA A 275 0.73 -3.27 -2.19
N TYR A 276 2.01 -2.92 -2.27
CA TYR A 276 2.83 -2.39 -1.17
C TYR A 276 2.78 -0.86 -1.07
N ARG A 277 1.87 -0.20 -1.79
CA ARG A 277 1.61 1.23 -1.66
C ARG A 277 0.21 1.45 -1.12
N HIS A 278 0.09 2.23 -0.04
CA HIS A 278 -1.17 2.53 0.61
C HIS A 278 -1.43 4.03 0.65
N VAL A 279 -2.66 4.40 0.31
CA VAL A 279 -3.08 5.77 0.06
C VAL A 279 -4.41 6.05 0.75
N ILE A 280 -4.52 7.21 1.40
CA ILE A 280 -5.79 7.88 1.67
C ILE A 280 -5.90 9.14 0.80
N ASN A 281 -7.13 9.59 0.53
CA ASN A 281 -7.39 10.71 -0.39
C ASN A 281 -6.75 10.55 -1.79
N PRO A 282 -6.98 9.46 -2.54
CA PRO A 282 -6.31 9.23 -3.82
C PRO A 282 -6.57 10.30 -4.90
N HIS A 283 -7.59 11.14 -4.73
CA HIS A 283 -7.92 12.23 -5.64
C HIS A 283 -6.85 13.33 -5.70
N VAL A 284 -6.11 13.58 -4.61
CA VAL A 284 -5.08 14.64 -4.55
C VAL A 284 -3.70 14.20 -5.02
N ILE A 285 -3.48 12.90 -5.18
CA ILE A 285 -2.19 12.35 -5.61
C ILE A 285 -1.98 12.59 -7.10
N LYS A 286 -0.77 13.00 -7.50
CA LYS A 286 -0.41 13.24 -8.90
C LYS A 286 0.32 12.05 -9.51
N LYS A 287 1.24 11.43 -8.76
CA LYS A 287 2.06 10.31 -9.26
C LYS A 287 1.40 8.96 -9.01
N GLY A 288 1.50 8.08 -10.00
CA GLY A 288 1.04 6.70 -9.88
C GLY A 288 -0.48 6.51 -9.94
N LYS A 289 -1.22 7.43 -10.57
CA LYS A 289 -2.68 7.32 -10.75
C LYS A 289 -3.07 6.12 -11.61
N ASN A 290 -2.28 5.79 -12.63
CA ASN A 290 -2.52 4.65 -13.50
C ASN A 290 -2.43 3.32 -12.72
N GLN A 291 -1.45 3.15 -11.83
CA GLN A 291 -1.34 1.96 -10.98
C GLN A 291 -2.55 1.81 -10.05
N LEU A 292 -3.02 2.91 -9.45
CA LEU A 292 -4.23 2.91 -8.61
C LEU A 292 -5.47 2.51 -9.42
N VAL A 293 -5.66 3.09 -10.61
CA VAL A 293 -6.77 2.75 -11.50
C VAL A 293 -6.77 1.27 -11.84
N VAL A 294 -5.62 0.74 -12.28
CA VAL A 294 -5.48 -0.66 -12.70
C VAL A 294 -5.69 -1.62 -11.53
N THR A 295 -5.10 -1.33 -10.36
CA THR A 295 -5.25 -2.18 -9.17
C THR A 295 -6.71 -2.22 -8.70
N MET A 296 -7.36 -1.05 -8.62
CA MET A 296 -8.75 -0.95 -8.21
C MET A 296 -9.68 -1.64 -9.23
N TYR A 297 -9.42 -1.46 -10.53
CA TYR A 297 -10.15 -2.14 -11.59
C TYR A 297 -10.04 -3.66 -11.46
N HIS A 298 -8.82 -4.19 -11.36
CA HIS A 298 -8.58 -5.62 -11.22
C HIS A 298 -9.32 -6.19 -10.00
N ARG A 299 -9.15 -5.58 -8.83
CA ARG A 299 -9.81 -6.03 -7.60
C ARG A 299 -11.34 -6.03 -7.72
N LEU A 300 -11.94 -4.92 -8.19
CA LEU A 300 -13.40 -4.81 -8.29
C LEU A 300 -13.97 -5.79 -9.31
N MET A 301 -13.32 -5.95 -10.46
CA MET A 301 -13.74 -6.91 -11.48
C MET A 301 -13.60 -8.36 -11.01
N THR A 302 -12.51 -8.70 -10.32
CA THR A 302 -12.33 -10.03 -9.71
C THR A 302 -13.44 -10.33 -8.69
N ASN A 303 -13.80 -9.36 -7.84
CA ASN A 303 -14.90 -9.54 -6.90
C ASN A 303 -16.24 -9.72 -7.62
N LYS A 304 -16.51 -8.97 -8.69
CA LYS A 304 -17.73 -9.15 -9.51
C LYS A 304 -17.77 -10.50 -10.23
N ALA A 305 -16.63 -10.97 -10.72
CA ALA A 305 -16.49 -12.28 -11.35
C ALA A 305 -16.81 -13.39 -10.33
N LYS A 306 -16.20 -13.33 -9.14
CA LYS A 306 -16.45 -14.25 -8.02
C LYS A 306 -17.93 -14.25 -7.59
N SER A 307 -18.53 -13.07 -7.38
CA SER A 307 -19.93 -12.97 -6.95
C SER A 307 -20.92 -13.56 -7.96
N LYS A 308 -20.52 -13.67 -9.23
CA LYS A 308 -21.34 -14.24 -10.31
C LYS A 308 -20.94 -15.66 -10.71
N ASN A 309 -19.87 -16.19 -10.10
CA ASN A 309 -19.25 -17.45 -10.50
C ASN A 309 -18.93 -17.52 -12.01
N VAL A 310 -18.34 -16.46 -12.56
CA VAL A 310 -17.92 -16.38 -13.97
C VAL A 310 -16.44 -16.01 -14.06
N ALA A 311 -15.82 -16.22 -15.22
CA ALA A 311 -14.46 -15.76 -15.45
C ALA A 311 -14.39 -14.22 -15.48
N PHE A 312 -13.21 -13.65 -15.20
CA PHE A 312 -12.97 -12.21 -15.29
C PHE A 312 -13.37 -11.62 -16.65
N SER A 313 -13.10 -12.36 -17.74
CA SER A 313 -13.42 -11.97 -19.11
C SER A 313 -14.91 -12.02 -19.45
N GLU A 314 -15.72 -12.67 -18.62
CA GLU A 314 -17.16 -12.89 -18.83
C GLU A 314 -18.02 -11.90 -18.03
N VAL A 315 -17.39 -11.03 -17.21
CA VAL A 315 -18.10 -9.98 -16.50
C VAL A 315 -18.71 -9.00 -17.52
N GLY A 316 -20.03 -8.83 -17.43
CA GLY A 316 -20.82 -8.04 -18.38
C GLY A 316 -20.41 -6.57 -18.49
N SER A 317 -20.74 -5.97 -19.64
CA SER A 317 -20.41 -4.58 -19.97
C SER A 317 -21.02 -3.58 -18.99
N LYS A 318 -22.23 -3.86 -18.48
CA LYS A 318 -22.92 -3.01 -17.49
C LYS A 318 -22.15 -2.96 -16.17
N GLU A 319 -21.67 -4.09 -15.67
CA GLU A 319 -20.86 -4.16 -14.45
C GLU A 319 -19.52 -3.45 -14.65
N ARG A 320 -18.89 -3.66 -15.82
CA ARG A 320 -17.65 -2.97 -16.17
C ARG A 320 -17.80 -1.45 -16.15
N LEU A 321 -18.88 -0.91 -16.72
CA LEU A 321 -19.19 0.53 -16.66
C LEU A 321 -19.46 1.02 -15.23
N GLY A 322 -20.12 0.21 -14.40
CA GLY A 322 -20.30 0.48 -12.97
C GLY A 322 -18.96 0.59 -12.23
N VAL A 323 -18.04 -0.34 -12.47
CA VAL A 323 -16.68 -0.33 -11.91
C VAL A 323 -15.90 0.90 -12.35
N ILE A 324 -15.93 1.25 -13.65
CA ILE A 324 -15.26 2.45 -14.18
C ILE A 324 -15.79 3.71 -13.49
N SER A 325 -17.12 3.81 -13.34
CA SER A 325 -17.76 4.95 -12.68
C SER A 325 -17.34 5.06 -11.21
N GLN A 326 -17.20 3.94 -10.51
CA GLN A 326 -16.72 3.91 -9.13
C GLN A 326 -15.25 4.36 -9.03
N ILE A 327 -14.39 3.92 -9.95
CA ILE A 327 -12.97 4.31 -10.01
C ILE A 327 -12.84 5.82 -10.25
N VAL A 328 -13.57 6.36 -11.22
CA VAL A 328 -13.58 7.78 -11.57
C VAL A 328 -13.97 8.63 -10.36
N ARG A 329 -15.02 8.24 -9.65
CA ARG A 329 -15.49 8.90 -8.44
C ARG A 329 -14.45 8.87 -7.32
N ASN A 330 -13.87 7.71 -7.04
CA ASN A 330 -12.98 7.53 -5.90
C ASN A 330 -11.60 8.14 -6.12
N LEU A 331 -11.04 8.02 -7.33
CA LEU A 331 -9.66 8.45 -7.62
C LEU A 331 -9.55 9.85 -8.23
N GLY A 332 -10.67 10.51 -8.51
CA GLY A 332 -10.69 11.82 -9.17
C GLY A 332 -9.94 11.80 -10.51
N VAL A 333 -10.16 10.75 -11.31
CA VAL A 333 -9.62 10.63 -12.68
C VAL A 333 -10.74 10.90 -13.69
N THR A 334 -10.40 11.36 -14.88
CA THR A 334 -11.40 11.50 -15.95
C THR A 334 -11.78 10.13 -16.50
N ASN A 335 -13.02 9.99 -17.02
CA ASN A 335 -13.46 8.77 -17.70
C ASN A 335 -12.46 8.36 -18.81
N LYS A 336 -12.06 9.32 -19.65
CA LYS A 336 -11.07 9.10 -20.71
C LYS A 336 -9.76 8.49 -20.21
N ASN A 337 -9.23 8.97 -19.09
CA ASN A 337 -7.98 8.44 -18.53
C ASN A 337 -8.19 7.06 -17.91
N ALA A 338 -9.30 6.85 -17.18
CA ALA A 338 -9.62 5.55 -16.60
C ALA A 338 -9.76 4.48 -17.68
N GLU A 339 -10.54 4.76 -18.73
CA GLU A 339 -10.73 3.86 -19.87
C GLU A 339 -9.42 3.55 -20.59
N LYS A 340 -8.56 4.56 -20.79
CA LYS A 340 -7.24 4.37 -21.39
C LYS A 340 -6.42 3.37 -20.58
N TYR A 341 -6.24 3.61 -19.28
CA TYR A 341 -5.43 2.73 -18.42
C TYR A 341 -6.00 1.32 -18.32
N ILE A 342 -7.33 1.19 -18.25
CA ILE A 342 -8.00 -0.12 -18.21
C ILE A 342 -7.81 -0.86 -19.53
N LYS A 343 -7.93 -0.18 -20.67
CA LYS A 343 -7.69 -0.78 -21.99
C LYS A 343 -6.25 -1.27 -22.13
N ASP A 344 -5.28 -0.47 -21.71
CA ASP A 344 -3.86 -0.83 -21.74
C ASP A 344 -3.61 -2.08 -20.87
N TYR A 345 -4.19 -2.13 -19.66
CA TYR A 345 -4.14 -3.28 -18.77
C TYR A 345 -4.79 -4.55 -19.37
N GLU A 346 -6.01 -4.44 -19.89
CA GLU A 346 -6.72 -5.57 -20.52
C GLU A 346 -5.97 -6.11 -21.73
N SER A 347 -5.36 -5.21 -22.53
CA SER A 347 -4.51 -5.58 -23.67
C SER A 347 -3.28 -6.37 -23.21
N GLY A 348 -2.57 -5.86 -22.18
CA GLY A 348 -1.44 -6.55 -21.57
C GLY A 348 -1.80 -7.94 -21.05
N ARG A 349 -2.94 -8.07 -20.34
CA ARG A 349 -3.44 -9.34 -19.82
C ARG A 349 -3.76 -10.35 -20.94
N LYS A 350 -4.40 -9.90 -22.02
CA LYS A 350 -4.69 -10.76 -23.19
C LYS A 350 -3.42 -11.26 -23.87
N ASN A 351 -2.40 -10.39 -23.97
CA ASN A 351 -1.12 -10.79 -24.55
C ASN A 351 -0.40 -11.82 -23.68
N LEU A 352 -0.51 -11.71 -22.35
CA LEU A 352 0.04 -12.69 -21.42
C LEU A 352 -0.60 -14.07 -21.62
N VAL A 353 -1.93 -14.15 -21.68
CA VAL A 353 -2.65 -15.42 -21.93
C VAL A 353 -2.20 -16.04 -23.25
N LYS A 354 -2.12 -15.24 -24.33
CA LYS A 354 -1.62 -15.73 -25.63
C LYS A 354 -0.17 -16.24 -25.57
N MET A 355 0.67 -15.65 -24.72
CA MET A 355 2.04 -16.11 -24.54
C MET A 355 2.09 -17.40 -23.72
N GLU A 356 1.21 -17.58 -22.74
CA GLU A 356 1.06 -18.82 -21.98
C GLU A 356 0.53 -19.94 -22.86
N ASP A 357 -0.52 -19.69 -23.66
CA ASP A 357 -1.07 -20.64 -24.62
C ASP A 357 0.00 -21.04 -25.64
N LYS A 358 0.74 -20.08 -26.20
CA LYS A 358 1.87 -20.37 -27.10
C LYS A 358 3.01 -21.12 -26.41
N LYS A 359 3.26 -20.88 -25.13
CA LYS A 359 4.26 -21.64 -24.37
C LYS A 359 3.78 -23.06 -24.14
N ILE A 360 2.50 -23.27 -23.83
CA ILE A 360 1.86 -24.59 -23.74
C ILE A 360 1.96 -25.30 -25.09
N ASP A 361 1.64 -24.62 -26.19
CA ASP A 361 1.76 -25.16 -27.54
C ASP A 361 3.22 -25.49 -27.88
N LEU A 362 4.18 -24.61 -27.60
CA LEU A 362 5.60 -24.87 -27.82
C LEU A 362 6.14 -25.98 -26.92
N THR A 363 5.66 -26.13 -25.67
CA THR A 363 6.01 -27.27 -24.82
C THR A 363 5.32 -28.55 -25.28
N THR A 364 4.12 -28.48 -25.85
CA THR A 364 3.39 -29.65 -26.36
C THR A 364 4.02 -30.13 -27.66
N GLU A 365 4.32 -29.21 -28.59
CA GLU A 365 5.04 -29.46 -29.84
C GLU A 365 6.51 -29.87 -29.57
N ALA A 366 7.16 -29.32 -28.54
CA ALA A 366 8.45 -29.81 -28.08
C ALA A 366 8.35 -31.18 -27.42
N MET A 367 7.31 -31.49 -26.63
CA MET A 367 7.14 -32.81 -26.02
C MET A 367 6.76 -33.90 -27.04
N GLU A 368 6.05 -33.54 -28.12
CA GLU A 368 5.79 -34.42 -29.25
C GLU A 368 7.05 -34.66 -30.12
N ASN A 369 7.96 -33.68 -30.19
CA ASN A 369 9.22 -33.79 -30.93
C ASN A 369 10.42 -34.29 -30.10
N PHE A 370 10.38 -34.20 -28.77
CA PHE A 370 11.46 -34.60 -27.86
C PHE A 370 11.14 -35.90 -27.11
N GLY A 371 11.03 -36.98 -27.87
CA GLY A 371 11.40 -38.31 -27.37
C GLY A 371 12.92 -38.43 -27.17
N ARG A 372 13.52 -37.64 -26.25
CA ARG A 372 14.81 -37.81 -25.55
C ARG A 372 15.24 -36.51 -24.84
N ILE A 373 15.41 -36.59 -23.53
CA ILE A 373 15.82 -35.50 -22.61
C ILE A 373 17.26 -35.03 -22.91
N PRO A 374 17.56 -33.71 -22.82
CA PRO A 374 18.48 -33.27 -21.75
C PRO A 374 18.19 -31.88 -21.11
N ASN A 375 18.26 -31.88 -19.77
CA ASN A 375 18.77 -30.88 -18.81
C ASN A 375 18.45 -29.36 -18.92
N GLY A 376 17.56 -28.92 -18.02
CA GLY A 376 17.89 -28.02 -16.89
C GLY A 376 18.10 -26.51 -17.11
N SER A 377 18.43 -26.02 -18.31
CA SER A 377 18.87 -24.62 -18.48
C SER A 377 17.87 -23.66 -19.16
N GLN A 378 16.67 -24.11 -19.56
CA GLN A 378 15.72 -23.29 -20.34
C GLN A 378 14.60 -22.60 -19.53
N LEU A 379 14.46 -22.88 -18.23
CA LEU A 379 13.45 -22.23 -17.38
C LEU A 379 13.76 -20.75 -17.03
N CYS A 380 14.98 -20.26 -17.30
CA CYS A 380 15.44 -18.94 -16.86
C CYS A 380 14.96 -17.74 -17.69
N GLU A 381 14.40 -17.93 -18.89
CA GLU A 381 13.81 -16.82 -19.67
C GLU A 381 12.39 -16.44 -19.21
N MET A 382 11.80 -17.18 -18.26
CA MET A 382 10.38 -17.09 -17.92
C MET A 382 9.97 -15.93 -17.01
N HIS A 383 10.86 -15.35 -16.18
CA HIS A 383 10.48 -14.33 -15.20
C HIS A 383 10.72 -12.86 -15.61
N GLY A 384 11.47 -12.62 -16.68
CA GLY A 384 11.84 -11.27 -17.14
C GLY A 384 10.74 -10.50 -17.89
N MET A 385 9.64 -11.15 -18.29
CA MET A 385 8.69 -10.59 -19.28
C MET A 385 7.54 -9.73 -18.71
N PHE A 386 7.31 -9.77 -17.39
CA PHE A 386 6.36 -8.85 -16.71
C PHE A 386 6.80 -7.37 -16.78
N ALA A 387 8.04 -7.11 -17.19
CA ALA A 387 8.65 -5.78 -17.14
C ALA A 387 8.24 -4.81 -18.25
N ASN A 388 7.71 -5.30 -19.38
CA ASN A 388 7.56 -4.47 -20.58
C ASN A 388 6.24 -3.69 -20.67
N PHE A 389 5.41 -3.68 -19.61
CA PHE A 389 4.04 -3.14 -19.68
C PHE A 389 3.62 -2.21 -18.53
N ILE A 390 4.54 -1.81 -17.63
CA ILE A 390 4.27 -0.80 -16.58
C ILE A 390 5.07 0.46 -16.82
#